data_AF-A0A2G6WLB5-F1
#
_entry.id   AF-A0A2G6WLB5-F1
#
_cell.length_a   1.000
_cell.length_b   1.000
_cell.length_c   1.000
_cell.angle_alpha   90.00
_cell.angle_beta   90.00
_cell.angle_gamma   90.00
#
_symmetry.space_group_name_H-M   'P 1'
#
loop_
_entity.id
_entity.type
_entity.pdbx_description
1 polymer ?
#
loop_
_entity_poly.entity_id
_entity_poly.type
_entity_poly.pdbx_seq_one_letter_code
_entity_poly.pdbx_strand_id
1 'polypeptide(L)'
;MKEKLSKLFLVLICIGLVYLIFKGKNYQKEIGEHQGETICKFTFCKQYPKSNSAFVKYYVNNKVYRNSSGRCPDNSVSKMNKFFILKYSTIDPNKIAVDFSKEITDSVQIKELESKLELKYWLDH
;
A
#
# COMPACT_ATOMS: atom_id res chain seq x y z
N MET A 1 -22.63 -39.71 3.77
CA MET A 1 -22.91 -38.33 3.29
C MET A 1 -21.95 -37.30 3.86
N LYS A 2 -21.69 -37.27 5.19
CA LYS A 2 -20.74 -36.34 5.84
C LYS A 2 -19.33 -36.35 5.23
N GLU A 3 -18.75 -37.51 4.90
CA GLU A 3 -17.40 -37.58 4.32
C GLU A 3 -17.29 -36.99 2.91
N LYS A 4 -18.31 -37.17 2.05
CA LYS A 4 -18.30 -36.61 0.69
C LYS A 4 -18.43 -35.09 0.70
N LEU A 5 -19.23 -34.55 1.63
CA LEU A 5 -19.34 -33.11 1.90
C LEU A 5 -18.04 -32.54 2.48
N SER A 6 -17.39 -33.26 3.41
CA SER A 6 -16.10 -32.85 3.97
C SER A 6 -15.00 -32.78 2.92
N LYS A 7 -14.92 -33.76 2.01
CA LYS A 7 -13.94 -33.76 0.90
C LYS A 7 -14.20 -32.60 -0.07
N LEU A 8 -15.47 -32.32 -0.40
CA LEU A 8 -15.84 -31.19 -1.25
C LEU A 8 -15.44 -29.85 -0.63
N PHE A 9 -15.67 -29.67 0.68
CA PHE A 9 -15.28 -28.45 1.39
C PHE A 9 -13.76 -28.26 1.42
N LEU A 10 -13.00 -29.35 1.58
CA LEU A 10 -11.54 -29.34 1.54
C LEU A 10 -11.01 -28.91 0.16
N VAL A 11 -11.63 -29.39 -0.92
CA VAL A 11 -11.28 -28.98 -2.29
C VAL A 11 -11.55 -27.48 -2.49
N LEU A 12 -12.67 -26.96 -2.01
CA LEU A 12 -12.98 -25.53 -2.09
C LEU A 12 -11.98 -24.67 -1.30
N ILE A 13 -11.56 -25.11 -0.11
CA ILE A 13 -10.50 -24.44 0.66
C ILE A 13 -9.20 -24.42 -0.14
N CYS A 14 -8.79 -25.55 -0.73
CA CYS A 14 -7.57 -25.62 -1.52
C CYS A 14 -7.61 -24.66 -2.72
N ILE A 15 -8.73 -24.61 -3.46
CA ILE A 15 -8.91 -23.67 -4.57
C ILE A 15 -8.82 -22.22 -4.08
N GLY A 16 -9.44 -21.91 -2.94
CA GLY A 16 -9.39 -20.58 -2.32
C GLY A 16 -7.96 -20.17 -1.93
N LEU A 17 -7.19 -21.08 -1.34
CA LEU A 17 -5.78 -20.82 -0.97
C LEU A 17 -4.91 -20.58 -2.21
N VAL A 18 -5.08 -21.40 -3.25
CA VAL A 18 -4.34 -21.23 -4.52
C VAL A 18 -4.66 -19.88 -5.14
N TYR A 19 -5.93 -19.48 -5.18
CA TYR A 19 -6.35 -18.17 -5.68
C TYR A 19 -5.69 -17.01 -4.94
N LEU A 20 -5.62 -17.06 -3.60
CA LEU A 20 -4.98 -16.02 -2.79
C LEU A 20 -3.48 -15.89 -3.10
N ILE A 21 -2.78 -17.00 -3.32
CA ILE A 21 -1.35 -17.00 -3.69
C ILE A 21 -1.14 -16.35 -5.06
N PHE A 22 -1.93 -16.72 -6.06
CA PHE A 22 -1.85 -16.12 -7.40
C PHE A 22 -2.14 -14.62 -7.37
N LYS A 23 -3.14 -14.19 -6.60
CA LYS A 23 -3.47 -12.76 -6.43
C LYS A 23 -2.31 -11.97 -5.86
N GLY A 24 -1.65 -12.49 -4.81
CA GLY A 24 -0.48 -11.85 -4.20
C GLY A 24 0.72 -11.76 -5.14
N LYS A 25 1.00 -12.84 -5.90
CA LYS A 25 2.05 -12.84 -6.91
C LYS A 25 1.79 -11.83 -8.02
N ASN A 26 0.55 -11.75 -8.51
CA ASN A 26 0.21 -10.81 -9.58
C ASN A 26 0.37 -9.35 -9.14
N TYR A 27 0.04 -9.04 -7.88
CA TYR A 27 0.24 -7.71 -7.31
C TYR A 27 1.71 -7.26 -7.34
N GLN A 28 2.61 -8.11 -6.85
CA GLN A 28 4.05 -7.80 -6.84
C GLN A 28 4.66 -7.80 -8.25
N LYS A 29 4.20 -8.72 -9.10
CA LYS A 29 4.61 -8.80 -10.50
C LYS A 29 4.28 -7.51 -11.25
N GLU A 30 3.07 -6.97 -11.06
CA GLU A 30 2.65 -5.75 -11.75
C GLU A 30 3.44 -4.52 -11.29
N ILE A 31 3.73 -4.39 -9.99
CA ILE A 31 4.62 -3.32 -9.51
C ILE A 31 6.03 -3.46 -10.08
N GLY A 32 6.52 -4.69 -10.28
CA GLY A 32 7.85 -4.94 -10.86
C GLY A 32 7.92 -4.67 -12.36
N GLU A 33 6.95 -5.14 -13.14
CA GLU A 33 6.93 -5.01 -14.61
C GLU A 33 6.51 -3.61 -15.08
N HIS A 34 5.65 -2.93 -14.32
CA HIS A 34 5.12 -1.61 -14.63
C HIS A 34 5.44 -0.61 -13.51
N GLN A 35 6.70 -0.60 -13.08
CA GLN A 35 7.14 0.18 -11.93
C GLN A 35 7.14 1.69 -12.22
N GLY A 36 6.32 2.43 -11.48
CA GLY A 36 6.48 3.85 -11.22
C GLY A 36 7.13 4.08 -9.86
N GLU A 37 7.86 5.18 -9.71
CA GLU A 37 8.46 5.59 -8.43
C GLU A 37 8.04 7.02 -8.07
N THR A 38 7.80 7.25 -6.79
CA THR A 38 7.48 8.55 -6.22
C THR A 38 7.80 8.54 -4.72
N ILE A 39 7.48 9.62 -4.03
CA ILE A 39 7.54 9.70 -2.57
C ILE A 39 6.15 9.72 -1.97
N CYS A 40 6.04 9.24 -0.73
CA CYS A 40 4.80 9.25 0.02
C CYS A 40 5.01 9.78 1.44
N LYS A 41 3.95 10.32 2.04
CA LYS A 41 3.89 10.70 3.44
C LYS A 41 3.25 9.58 4.24
N PHE A 42 3.94 9.06 5.25
CA PHE A 42 3.35 8.10 6.17
C PHE A 42 2.39 8.82 7.14
N THR A 43 1.13 8.40 7.16
CA THR A 43 0.08 9.16 7.85
C THR A 43 -0.38 8.56 9.17
N PHE A 44 -0.60 7.25 9.22
CA PHE A 44 -0.97 6.54 10.45
C PHE A 44 -0.79 5.04 10.31
N CYS A 45 -0.56 4.39 11.44
CA CYS A 45 -0.69 2.95 11.60
C CYS A 45 -2.05 2.64 12.22
N LYS A 46 -2.88 1.85 11.54
CA LYS A 46 -4.14 1.36 12.10
C LYS A 46 -3.94 -0.03 12.70
N GLN A 47 -4.30 -0.18 13.97
CA GLN A 47 -4.30 -1.47 14.66
C GLN A 47 -5.60 -2.22 14.39
N TYR A 48 -5.50 -3.51 14.14
CA TYR A 48 -6.60 -4.47 14.06
C TYR A 48 -6.34 -5.61 15.05
N PRO A 49 -7.36 -6.41 15.44
CA PRO A 49 -7.19 -7.43 16.50
C PRO A 49 -6.05 -8.44 16.29
N LYS A 50 -5.65 -8.70 15.03
CA LYS A 50 -4.59 -9.67 14.68
C LYS A 50 -3.57 -9.13 13.68
N SER A 51 -3.64 -7.86 13.32
CA SER A 51 -2.79 -7.27 12.29
C SER A 51 -2.72 -5.76 12.47
N ASN A 52 -1.85 -5.11 11.70
CA ASN A 52 -1.83 -3.67 11.61
C ASN A 52 -1.64 -3.28 10.15
N SER A 53 -2.00 -2.05 9.81
CA SER A 53 -1.82 -1.53 8.46
C SER A 53 -1.31 -0.11 8.47
N ALA A 54 -0.21 0.12 7.74
CA ALA A 54 0.30 1.45 7.48
C ALA A 54 -0.51 2.10 6.36
N PHE A 55 -0.87 3.36 6.55
CA PHE A 55 -1.51 4.18 5.54
C PHE A 55 -0.60 5.32 5.12
N VAL A 56 -0.48 5.50 3.82
CA VAL A 56 0.35 6.53 3.21
C VAL A 56 -0.49 7.42 2.29
N LYS A 57 -0.06 8.66 2.13
CA LYS A 57 -0.58 9.60 1.13
C LYS A 57 0.49 9.88 0.08
N TYR A 58 0.10 9.89 -1.18
CA TYR A 58 0.98 10.14 -2.32
C TYR A 58 0.21 10.79 -3.46
N TYR A 59 0.93 11.36 -4.42
CA TYR A 59 0.35 12.05 -5.56
C TYR A 59 0.96 11.50 -6.86
N VAL A 60 0.11 10.94 -7.72
CA VAL A 60 0.48 10.40 -9.03
C VAL A 60 -0.66 10.64 -10.00
N ASN A 61 -0.37 10.80 -11.30
CA ASN A 61 -1.37 11.02 -12.35
C ASN A 61 -2.39 12.12 -12.01
N ASN A 62 -1.88 13.25 -11.51
CA ASN A 62 -2.66 14.40 -11.04
C ASN A 62 -3.73 14.11 -9.97
N LYS A 63 -3.58 13.03 -9.22
CA LYS A 63 -4.53 12.63 -8.17
C LYS A 63 -3.79 12.28 -6.88
N VAL A 64 -4.33 12.75 -5.77
CA VAL A 64 -3.93 12.30 -4.44
C VAL A 64 -4.61 10.96 -4.12
N TYR A 65 -3.80 10.04 -3.63
CA TYR A 65 -4.22 8.73 -3.14
C TYR A 65 -3.94 8.63 -1.64
N ARG A 66 -4.78 7.84 -0.96
CA ARG A 66 -4.57 7.40 0.42
C ARG A 66 -4.81 5.91 0.46
N ASN A 67 -3.75 5.13 0.62
CA ASN A 67 -3.86 3.68 0.57
C ASN A 67 -3.05 2.97 1.65
N SER A 68 -3.40 1.72 1.91
CA SER A 68 -2.65 0.83 2.78
C SER A 68 -1.40 0.34 2.06
N SER A 69 -0.23 0.47 2.68
CA SER A 69 1.04 -0.02 2.16
C SER A 69 1.46 -1.35 2.78
N GLY A 70 0.55 -2.04 3.46
CA GLY A 70 0.82 -3.29 4.16
C GLY A 70 1.02 -3.10 5.66
N ARG A 71 1.83 -3.97 6.29
CA ARG A 71 2.07 -3.95 7.74
C ARG A 71 2.73 -2.64 8.17
N CYS A 72 2.42 -2.18 9.37
CA CYS A 72 3.11 -1.04 9.94
C CYS A 72 4.60 -1.32 10.12
N PRO A 73 5.49 -0.36 9.83
CA PRO A 73 6.90 -0.52 10.10
C PRO A 73 7.14 -0.54 11.61
N ASP A 74 8.25 -1.16 12.00
CA ASP A 74 8.76 -1.04 13.36
C ASP A 74 9.00 0.44 13.70
N ASN A 75 8.76 0.80 14.96
CA ASN A 75 8.81 2.19 15.44
C ASN A 75 7.88 3.15 14.65
N SER A 76 6.70 2.68 14.24
CA SER A 76 5.72 3.49 13.47
C SER A 76 5.45 4.88 14.06
N VAL A 77 5.51 5.05 15.38
CA VAL A 77 5.32 6.36 16.05
C VAL A 77 6.40 7.35 15.63
N SER A 78 7.68 6.96 15.60
CA SER A 78 8.77 7.86 15.19
C SER A 78 8.82 8.10 13.68
N LYS A 79 8.22 7.20 12.91
CA LYS A 79 8.11 7.33 11.45
C LYS A 79 6.92 8.17 11.00
N MET A 80 6.00 8.51 11.91
CA MET A 80 4.78 9.24 11.61
C MET A 80 5.07 10.59 10.93
N ASN A 81 4.28 10.93 9.90
CA ASN A 81 4.42 12.13 9.09
C ASN A 81 5.74 12.28 8.32
N LYS A 82 6.61 11.27 8.34
CA LYS A 82 7.83 11.24 7.54
C LYS A 82 7.58 10.78 6.11
N PHE A 83 8.58 11.00 5.26
CA PHE A 83 8.51 10.74 3.83
C PHE A 83 9.37 9.54 3.44
N PHE A 84 8.87 8.72 2.54
CA PHE A 84 9.51 7.46 2.14
C PHE A 84 9.34 7.21 0.64
N ILE A 85 10.24 6.41 0.07
CA ILE A 85 10.13 5.95 -1.32
C ILE A 85 8.90 5.03 -1.44
N LEU A 86 8.09 5.33 -2.46
CA LEU A 86 6.93 4.55 -2.85
C LEU A 86 7.09 4.09 -4.29
N LYS A 87 7.01 2.78 -4.49
CA LYS A 87 6.86 2.16 -5.79
C LYS A 87 5.39 1.86 -6.04
N TYR A 88 4.92 2.10 -7.26
CA TYR A 88 3.55 1.83 -7.64
C TYR A 88 3.47 1.19 -9.03
N SER A 89 2.34 0.57 -9.36
CA SER A 89 2.05 0.15 -10.73
C SER A 89 1.54 1.33 -11.54
N THR A 90 2.15 1.60 -12.70
CA THR A 90 1.66 2.64 -13.63
C THR A 90 0.32 2.26 -14.28
N ILE A 91 -0.08 0.97 -14.23
CA ILE A 91 -1.38 0.47 -14.68
C ILE A 91 -2.45 0.72 -13.61
N ASP A 92 -2.19 0.31 -12.37
CA ASP A 92 -3.08 0.51 -11.22
C ASP A 92 -2.32 1.23 -10.09
N PRO A 93 -2.45 2.56 -9.98
CA PRO A 93 -1.76 3.35 -8.96
C PRO A 93 -2.14 3.01 -7.52
N ASN A 94 -3.17 2.19 -7.29
CA ASN A 94 -3.49 1.68 -5.95
C ASN A 94 -2.57 0.52 -5.54
N LYS A 95 -1.90 -0.15 -6.49
CA LYS A 95 -0.90 -1.17 -6.17
C LYS A 95 0.40 -0.49 -5.84
N ILE A 96 0.72 -0.47 -4.56
CA ILE A 96 1.88 0.20 -4.00
C ILE A 96 2.75 -0.74 -3.17
N ALA A 97 4.02 -0.38 -3.07
CA ALA A 97 5.01 -0.92 -2.14
C ALA A 97 5.84 0.24 -1.59
N VAL A 98 5.94 0.33 -0.26
CA VAL A 98 6.66 1.43 0.42
C VAL A 98 7.88 0.87 1.12
N ASP A 99 9.03 1.52 0.94
CA ASP A 99 10.26 1.18 1.64
C ASP A 99 10.43 2.10 2.86
N PHE A 100 9.95 1.64 4.02
CA PHE A 100 10.07 2.38 5.29
C PHE A 100 11.49 2.40 5.87
N SER A 101 12.48 1.77 5.22
CA SER A 101 13.89 1.88 5.60
C SER A 101 14.59 3.07 4.94
N LYS A 102 14.03 3.57 3.83
CA LYS A 102 14.57 4.69 3.06
C LYS A 102 13.75 5.95 3.29
N GLU A 103 14.08 6.65 4.38
CA GLU A 103 13.51 7.97 4.66
C GLU A 103 14.04 9.00 3.63
N ILE A 104 13.12 9.80 3.09
CA ILE A 104 13.43 10.92 2.22
C ILE A 104 13.53 12.17 3.08
N THR A 105 14.68 12.83 3.01
CA THR A 105 14.97 14.08 3.74
C THR A 105 15.13 15.28 2.80
N ASP A 106 15.02 15.06 1.48
CA ASP A 106 15.09 16.12 0.48
C ASP A 106 13.94 17.11 0.65
N SER A 107 14.29 18.32 1.08
CA SER A 107 13.30 19.35 1.40
C SER A 107 12.48 19.83 0.19
N VAL A 108 13.02 19.73 -1.04
CA VAL A 108 12.33 20.16 -2.26
C VAL A 108 11.24 19.14 -2.60
N GLN A 109 11.59 17.85 -2.63
CA GLN A 109 10.64 16.77 -2.88
C GLN A 109 9.53 16.77 -1.83
N ILE A 110 9.88 16.93 -0.56
CA ILE A 110 8.92 17.00 0.55
C ILE A 110 7.93 18.15 0.33
N LYS A 111 8.43 19.38 0.11
CA LYS A 111 7.56 20.56 -0.08
C LYS A 111 6.67 20.43 -1.31
N GLU A 112 7.18 19.86 -2.39
CA GLU A 112 6.41 19.61 -3.60
C GLU A 112 5.24 18.65 -3.34
N LEU A 113 5.50 17.53 -2.65
CA LEU A 113 4.45 16.59 -2.28
C LEU A 113 3.46 17.23 -1.31
N GLU A 114 3.92 17.94 -0.27
CA GLU A 114 3.03 18.60 0.69
C GLU A 114 2.11 19.61 0.02
N SER A 115 2.64 20.46 -0.85
CA SER A 115 1.85 21.39 -1.65
C SER A 115 0.77 20.68 -2.46
N LYS A 116 1.13 19.58 -3.15
CA LYS A 116 0.16 18.75 -3.91
C LYS A 116 -0.91 18.11 -3.02
N LEU A 117 -0.55 17.69 -1.80
CA LEU A 117 -1.48 17.10 -0.83
C LEU A 117 -2.43 18.15 -0.24
N GLU A 118 -1.95 19.37 -0.01
CA GLU A 118 -2.72 20.49 0.54
C GLU A 118 -3.64 21.13 -0.50
N LEU A 119 -3.16 21.37 -1.73
CA LEU A 119 -3.97 21.95 -2.81
C LEU A 119 -5.25 21.17 -3.06
N LYS A 120 -5.19 19.83 -3.00
CA LYS A 120 -6.39 19.01 -3.16
C LYS A 120 -7.37 19.16 -1.99
N TYR A 121 -6.87 19.29 -0.77
CA TYR A 121 -7.74 19.49 0.40
C TYR A 121 -8.61 20.75 0.23
N TRP A 122 -8.02 21.83 -0.29
CA TRP A 122 -8.71 23.09 -0.60
C TRP A 122 -9.62 23.04 -1.83
N LEU A 123 -9.39 22.13 -2.78
CA LEU A 123 -10.29 21.97 -3.93
C LEU A 123 -11.51 21.09 -3.62
N ASP A 124 -11.40 20.22 -2.62
CA ASP A 124 -12.45 19.29 -2.20
C ASP A 124 -13.37 19.86 -1.09
N HIS A 125 -13.10 21.07 -0.56
CA HIS A 125 -13.89 21.78 0.47
C HIS A 125 -14.18 23.22 0.03
#